data_AF-A0A850QMF3-F1
#
_entry.id   AF-A0A850QMF3-F1
#
_cell.length_a   1.000
_cell.length_b   1.000
_cell.length_c   1.000
_cell.angle_alpha   90.00
_cell.angle_beta   90.00
_cell.angle_gamma   90.00
#
_symmetry.space_group_name_H-M   'P 1'
#
loop_
_entity.id
_entity.type
_entity.pdbx_description
1 polymer ?
#
loop_
_entity_poly.entity_id
_entity_poly.type
_entity_poly.pdbx_seq_one_letter_code
_entity_poly.pdbx_strand_id
1 'polypeptide(L)'
;MDLSDIRRDYTKGGLRREDLTQNPLDLFNIWLQQAIDAQLSDPTAMTVATVDSEGRPYQRIVLLKDVGDDGFVFYTNLGSRKVLHFQDNANISL
;
A
#
# COMPACT_ATOMS: atom_id res chain seq x y z
N MET A 1 -26.62 9.87 15.89
CA MET A 1 -25.18 9.89 15.56
C MET A 1 -25.13 9.86 14.05
N ASP A 2 -24.85 11.02 13.46
CA ASP A 2 -24.70 11.17 12.02
C ASP A 2 -23.31 10.63 11.62
N LEU A 3 -23.17 10.13 10.40
CA LEU A 3 -21.87 9.67 9.88
C LEU A 3 -20.84 10.82 9.87
N SER A 4 -21.30 12.07 9.77
CA SER A 4 -20.46 13.25 9.93
C SER A 4 -19.78 13.37 11.28
N ASP A 5 -20.39 12.82 12.35
CA ASP A 5 -19.90 12.92 13.72
C ASP A 5 -18.69 12.00 13.97
N ILE A 6 -18.42 11.05 13.06
CA ILE A 6 -17.29 10.10 13.12
C ILE A 6 -16.05 10.66 12.40
N ARG A 7 -16.16 11.82 11.74
CA ARG A 7 -15.10 12.38 10.92
C ARG A 7 -13.86 12.67 11.78
N ARG A 8 -12.80 11.89 11.53
CA ARG A 8 -11.49 12.09 12.14
C ARG A 8 -10.78 13.24 11.43
N ASP A 9 -10.33 14.23 12.19
CA ASP A 9 -9.48 15.28 11.66
C ASP A 9 -8.04 14.78 11.52
N TYR A 10 -7.50 14.88 10.30
CA TYR A 10 -6.15 14.44 9.95
C TYR A 10 -5.14 15.59 10.15
N THR A 11 -4.87 15.96 11.40
CA THR A 11 -4.00 17.10 11.75
C THR A 11 -2.54 16.73 12.02
N LYS A 12 -2.18 15.45 11.94
CA LYS A 12 -0.86 14.93 12.36
C LYS A 12 0.23 15.08 11.28
N GLY A 13 0.52 16.32 10.89
CA GLY A 13 1.57 16.64 9.91
C GLY A 13 1.04 16.95 8.52
N GLY A 14 1.90 17.49 7.66
CA GLY A 14 1.56 17.85 6.28
C GLY A 14 2.72 17.52 5.34
N LEU A 15 2.40 17.39 4.06
CA LEU A 15 3.38 17.21 3.00
C LEU A 15 3.39 18.46 2.11
N ARG A 16 4.53 19.13 2.04
CA ARG A 16 4.77 20.31 1.21
C ARG A 16 5.73 19.95 0.08
N ARG A 17 5.81 20.81 -0.93
CA ARG A 17 6.75 20.61 -2.05
C ARG A 17 8.21 20.58 -1.61
N GLU A 18 8.55 21.32 -0.56
CA GLU A 18 9.90 21.36 0.03
C GLU A 18 10.28 20.04 0.73
N ASP A 19 9.30 19.21 1.11
CA ASP A 19 9.53 17.92 1.78
C ASP A 19 9.77 16.78 0.77
N LEU A 20 9.62 17.04 -0.54
CA LEU A 20 9.72 16.01 -1.57
C LEU A 20 11.18 15.65 -1.87
N THR A 21 11.45 14.35 -1.91
CA THR A 21 12.72 13.78 -2.35
C THR A 21 12.76 13.65 -3.88
N GLN A 22 13.95 13.50 -4.46
CA GLN A 22 14.08 13.25 -5.91
C GLN A 22 13.56 11.87 -6.29
N ASN A 23 13.86 10.86 -5.47
CA ASN A 23 13.32 9.51 -5.64
C ASN A 23 12.12 9.32 -4.69
N PRO A 24 10.92 9.00 -5.19
CA PRO A 24 9.74 8.79 -4.35
C PRO A 24 9.90 7.64 -3.34
N LEU A 25 10.75 6.65 -3.61
CA LEU A 25 11.01 5.55 -2.67
C LEU A 25 11.75 6.02 -1.41
N ASP A 26 12.57 7.08 -1.50
CA ASP A 26 13.20 7.68 -0.32
C ASP A 26 12.14 8.24 0.63
N LEU A 27 11.13 8.93 0.09
CA LEU A 27 10.03 9.48 0.87
C LEU A 27 9.16 8.36 1.48
N PHE A 28 8.92 7.28 0.73
CA PHE A 28 8.25 6.10 1.27
C PHE A 28 9.01 5.51 2.47
N ASN A 29 10.33 5.35 2.35
CA ASN A 29 11.17 4.80 3.42
C ASN A 29 11.12 5.67 4.69
N ILE A 30 11.11 6.99 4.53
CA ILE A 30 10.92 7.93 5.65
C ILE A 30 9.57 7.69 6.34
N TRP A 31 8.48 7.55 5.58
CA TRP A 31 7.15 7.32 6.14
C TRP A 31 7.00 5.95 6.80
N LEU A 32 7.58 4.90 6.21
CA LEU A 32 7.58 3.58 6.83
C LEU A 32 8.33 3.60 8.16
N GLN A 33 9.50 4.25 8.22
CA GLN A 33 10.25 4.40 9.47
C GLN A 33 9.44 5.18 10.52
N GLN A 34 8.77 6.27 10.14
CA GLN A 34 7.89 7.00 11.05
C GLN A 34 6.75 6.14 11.59
N ALA A 35 6.14 5.27 10.78
CA ALA A 35 5.10 4.35 11.22
C ALA A 35 5.64 3.31 12.21
N ILE A 36 6.86 2.81 11.99
CA ILE A 36 7.57 1.89 12.89
C ILE A 36 7.88 2.58 14.23
N ASP A 37 8.47 3.78 14.19
CA ASP A 37 8.84 4.55 15.38
C ASP A 37 7.60 4.96 16.20
N ALA A 38 6.48 5.22 15.52
CA ALA A 38 5.19 5.48 16.15
C ALA A 38 4.50 4.22 16.72
N GLN A 39 5.12 3.04 16.57
CA GLN A 39 4.61 1.75 17.05
C GLN A 39 3.20 1.44 16.55
N LEU A 40 2.91 1.79 15.30
CA LEU A 40 1.63 1.42 14.68
C LEU A 40 1.55 -0.11 14.51
N SER A 41 0.34 -0.66 14.61
CA SER A 41 0.10 -2.07 14.32
C SER A 41 0.29 -2.35 12.84
N ASP A 42 1.02 -3.43 12.53
CA ASP A 42 1.26 -3.94 11.17
C ASP A 42 1.71 -2.86 10.17
N PRO A 43 2.83 -2.14 10.41
CA PRO A 43 3.26 -1.01 9.58
C PRO A 43 3.65 -1.43 8.14
N THR A 44 3.82 -2.74 7.90
CA THR A 44 4.10 -3.32 6.58
C THR A 44 2.86 -3.88 5.89
N ALA A 45 1.68 -3.83 6.51
CA ALA A 45 0.44 -4.27 5.88
C ALA A 45 0.03 -3.29 4.77
N MET A 46 -0.29 -3.83 3.60
CA MET A 46 -0.75 -3.05 2.43
C MET A 46 -1.87 -3.77 1.69
N THR A 47 -2.67 -3.03 0.92
CA THR A 47 -3.82 -3.60 0.19
C THR A 47 -3.46 -3.79 -1.28
N VAL A 48 -3.36 -5.02 -1.74
CA VAL A 48 -3.16 -5.31 -3.18
C VAL A 48 -4.50 -5.43 -3.88
N ALA A 49 -4.73 -4.57 -4.87
CA ALA A 49 -5.83 -4.68 -5.82
C ALA A 49 -5.38 -5.36 -7.13
N THR A 50 -6.22 -6.27 -7.62
CA THR A 50 -6.06 -7.00 -8.89
C THR A 50 -7.37 -7.00 -9.65
N VAL A 51 -7.34 -7.19 -10.96
CA VAL A 51 -8.54 -7.22 -11.79
C VAL A 51 -8.63 -8.57 -12.51
N ASP A 52 -9.79 -9.22 -12.49
CA ASP A 52 -10.01 -10.45 -13.25
C ASP A 52 -10.22 -10.18 -14.75
N SER A 53 -10.36 -11.22 -15.55
CA SER A 53 -10.55 -11.12 -17.01
C SER A 53 -11.87 -10.44 -17.42
N GLU A 54 -12.83 -10.30 -16.50
CA GLU A 54 -14.08 -9.57 -16.72
C GLU A 54 -14.00 -8.10 -16.27
N GLY A 55 -12.83 -7.64 -15.82
CA GLY A 55 -12.65 -6.27 -15.35
C GLY A 55 -13.09 -6.03 -13.90
N ARG A 56 -13.35 -7.08 -13.11
CA ARG A 56 -13.83 -6.93 -11.73
C ARG A 56 -12.65 -6.79 -10.76
N PRO A 57 -12.61 -5.75 -9.92
CA PRO A 57 -11.55 -5.57 -8.95
C PRO A 57 -11.70 -6.55 -7.77
N TYR A 58 -10.56 -7.01 -7.25
CA TYR A 58 -10.46 -7.75 -6.01
C TYR A 58 -9.32 -7.16 -5.18
N GLN A 59 -9.57 -6.94 -3.89
CA GLN A 59 -8.60 -6.41 -2.93
C GLN A 59 -8.38 -7.37 -1.75
N ARG A 60 -7.16 -7.37 -1.20
CA ARG A 60 -6.80 -8.09 0.02
C ARG A 60 -5.56 -7.49 0.66
N ILE A 61 -5.41 -7.71 1.97
CA ILE A 61 -4.20 -7.37 2.70
C ILE A 61 -3.08 -8.35 2.34
N VAL A 62 -1.87 -7.83 2.13
CA VAL A 62 -0.60 -8.57 2.09
C VAL A 62 0.41 -7.86 3.00
N LEU A 63 1.56 -8.49 3.22
CA LEU A 63 2.66 -7.89 3.97
C LEU A 63 3.79 -7.54 3.01
N LEU A 64 4.19 -6.26 3.01
CA LEU A 64 5.42 -5.79 2.39
C LEU A 64 6.62 -6.51 3.02
N LYS A 65 7.51 -7.01 2.16
CA LYS A 65 8.71 -7.76 2.55
C LYS A 65 9.99 -7.01 2.24
N ASP A 66 9.99 -6.22 1.18
CA ASP A 66 11.13 -5.41 0.79
C ASP A 66 10.70 -4.21 -0.06
N VAL A 67 11.56 -3.20 -0.11
CA VAL A 67 11.48 -2.05 -1.02
C VAL A 67 12.81 -1.95 -1.74
N GLY A 68 12.83 -2.45 -2.97
CA GLY A 68 14.02 -2.37 -3.83
C GLY A 68 13.96 -1.17 -4.78
N ASP A 69 15.02 -0.99 -5.55
CA ASP A 69 15.11 0.09 -6.55
C ASP A 69 13.99 0.01 -7.60
N ASP A 70 13.49 -1.20 -7.88
CA ASP A 70 12.43 -1.47 -8.86
C ASP A 70 11.01 -1.46 -8.25
N GLY A 71 10.87 -1.20 -6.94
CA GLY A 71 9.59 -1.04 -6.26
C GLY A 71 9.36 -1.99 -5.07
N PHE A 72 8.09 -2.35 -4.87
CA PHE A 72 7.62 -3.03 -3.65
C PHE A 72 7.55 -4.55 -3.83
N VAL A 73 8.10 -5.30 -2.86
CA VAL A 73 8.12 -6.77 -2.89
C VAL A 73 7.21 -7.35 -1.82
N PHE A 74 6.38 -8.31 -2.21
CA PHE A 74 5.58 -9.12 -1.29
C PHE A 74 5.54 -10.57 -1.75
N TYR A 75 5.30 -11.48 -0.82
CA TYR A 75 5.14 -12.90 -1.12
C TYR A 75 3.67 -13.32 -1.03
N THR A 76 3.28 -14.26 -1.89
CA THR A 76 1.92 -14.82 -1.92
C THR A 76 1.94 -16.29 -2.28
N ASN A 77 0.85 -16.99 -1.98
CA ASN A 77 0.60 -18.33 -2.53
C ASN A 77 0.32 -18.26 -4.05
N LEU A 78 1.04 -19.08 -4.82
CA LEU A 78 0.93 -19.17 -6.29
C LEU A 78 -0.40 -19.79 -6.77
N GLY A 79 -1.08 -20.56 -5.95
CA GLY A 79 -2.42 -21.07 -6.25
C GLY A 79 -3.57 -20.12 -5.89
N SER A 80 -3.26 -18.89 -5.45
CA SER A 80 -4.30 -17.95 -5.00
C SER A 80 -4.97 -17.21 -6.14
N ARG A 81 -6.20 -16.74 -5.89
CA ARG A 81 -7.01 -15.99 -6.87
C ARG A 81 -6.26 -14.82 -7.53
N LYS A 82 -5.45 -14.08 -6.77
CA LYS A 82 -4.67 -12.94 -7.31
C LYS A 82 -3.65 -13.36 -8.37
N VAL A 83 -3.07 -14.55 -8.22
CA VAL A 83 -2.08 -15.07 -9.17
C VAL A 83 -2.76 -15.52 -10.45
N LEU A 84 -3.98 -16.07 -10.36
CA LEU A 84 -4.81 -16.30 -11.54
C LEU A 84 -5.08 -14.99 -12.29
N HIS A 85 -5.40 -13.91 -11.57
CA HIS A 85 -5.62 -12.60 -12.20
C HIS A 85 -4.34 -12.07 -12.88
N PHE A 86 -3.15 -12.29 -12.30
CA PHE A 86 -1.87 -11.88 -12.89
C PHE A 86 -1.56 -12.53 -14.24
N GLN A 87 -2.10 -13.72 -14.50
CA GLN A 87 -1.90 -14.42 -15.77
C GLN A 87 -2.55 -13.66 -16.93
N ASP A 88 -3.68 -12.99 -16.68
CA ASP A 88 -4.40 -12.21 -17.68
C ASP A 88 -4.03 -10.72 -17.63
N ASN A 89 -3.78 -10.19 -16.43
CA ASN A 89 -3.42 -8.79 -16.21
C ASN A 89 -2.42 -8.65 -15.05
N ALA A 90 -1.17 -8.39 -15.40
CA ALA A 90 -0.09 -8.19 -14.44
C ALA A 90 -0.12 -6.82 -13.72
N ASN A 91 -1.02 -5.91 -14.10
CA ASN A 91 -1.14 -4.61 -13.43
C ASN A 91 -1.86 -4.74 -12.09
N ILE A 92 -1.30 -4.10 -11.07
CA ILE A 92 -1.85 -4.06 -9.71
C ILE A 92 -1.81 -2.64 -9.14
N SER A 93 -2.55 -2.43 -8.05
CA SER A 93 -2.40 -1.26 -7.19
C SER A 93 -2.13 -1.70 -5.76
N LEU A 94 -1.38 -0.89 -5.03
CA LEU A 94 -1.09 -1.01 -3.60
C LEU A 94 -1.73 0.15 -2.83
#